data_AF-K9PQA7-F1
#
_entry.id   AF-K9PQA7-F1
#
_cell.length_a   1.000
_cell.length_b   1.000
_cell.length_c   1.000
_cell.angle_alpha   90.00
_cell.angle_beta   90.00
_cell.angle_gamma   90.00
#
_symmetry.space_group_name_H-M   'P 1'
#
loop_
_entity.id
_entity.type
_entity.pdbx_description
1 polymer ?
#
loop_
_entity_poly.entity_id
_entity_poly.type
_entity_poly.pdbx_seq_one_letter_code
_entity_poly.pdbx_strand_id
1 'polypeptide(L)'
;MNKIFQPLECDSDVLLFNNTTYLVSQFKELIRSDFANKFHNHINSNYLVSIPEALFKIEDIIWKFDGQGINCRILRVSSTGWKPGKLRIRISTEIIPPPPSNPRVGTQIQYKIGLEFCPDEPDEPAEPESPLDDIRKMMQAT
;
A
#
# COMPACT_ATOMS: atom_id res chain seq x y z
N MET A 1 14.25 -16.42 7.70
CA MET A 1 13.51 -15.24 8.21
C MET A 1 12.30 -15.03 7.33
N ASN A 2 11.09 -15.15 7.88
CA ASN A 2 9.85 -14.99 7.11
C ASN A 2 9.65 -13.50 6.80
N LYS A 3 9.73 -13.14 5.51
CA LYS A 3 9.36 -11.81 5.03
C LYS A 3 7.85 -11.69 5.07
N ILE A 4 7.31 -11.05 6.11
CA ILE A 4 5.88 -10.86 6.28
C ILE A 4 5.50 -9.49 5.72
N PHE A 5 4.62 -9.50 4.73
CA PHE A 5 4.01 -8.29 4.21
C PHE A 5 2.86 -7.88 5.12
N GLN A 6 2.91 -6.65 5.63
CA GLN A 6 1.90 -6.08 6.52
C GLN A 6 1.04 -5.07 5.75
N PRO A 7 -0.28 -5.07 5.90
CA PRO A 7 -1.14 -4.10 5.22
C PRO A 7 -0.86 -2.66 5.69
N LEU A 8 -0.87 -1.71 4.76
CA LEU A 8 -0.77 -0.28 5.03
C LEU A 8 -2.17 0.32 5.18
N GLU A 9 -2.61 0.40 6.44
CA GLU A 9 -3.91 0.95 6.83
C GLU A 9 -3.89 2.47 7.00
N CYS A 10 -2.73 3.07 7.29
CA CYS A 10 -2.62 4.50 7.52
C CYS A 10 -2.47 5.27 6.20
N ASP A 11 -3.52 5.97 5.81
CA ASP A 11 -3.59 6.75 4.56
C ASP A 11 -2.73 8.02 4.56
N SER A 12 -2.27 8.43 5.75
CA SER A 12 -1.38 9.58 5.98
C SER A 12 0.11 9.20 5.94
N ASP A 13 0.44 7.91 5.89
CA ASP A 13 1.82 7.47 5.71
C ASP A 13 2.35 7.92 4.34
N VAL A 14 3.67 8.12 4.24
CA VAL A 14 4.32 8.58 3.02
C VAL A 14 5.19 7.47 2.45
N LEU A 15 4.98 7.16 1.18
CA LEU A 15 5.80 6.27 0.37
C LEU A 15 6.80 7.10 -0.43
N LEU A 16 8.05 6.67 -0.46
CA LEU A 16 9.10 7.24 -1.29
C LEU A 16 9.56 6.18 -2.29
N PHE A 17 9.37 6.48 -3.57
CA PHE A 17 9.88 5.69 -4.68
C PHE A 17 10.89 6.52 -5.44
N ASN A 18 12.11 6.00 -5.60
CA ASN A 18 13.23 6.75 -6.17
C ASN A 18 13.40 8.09 -5.42
N ASN A 19 12.98 9.20 -6.03
CA ASN A 19 13.00 10.55 -5.45
C ASN A 19 11.62 11.19 -5.30
N THR A 20 10.53 10.45 -5.52
CA THR A 20 9.16 10.99 -5.46
C THR A 20 8.42 10.44 -4.26
N THR A 21 7.78 11.35 -3.51
CA THR A 21 6.95 11.02 -2.36
C THR A 21 5.48 11.00 -2.71
N TYR A 22 4.76 10.05 -2.12
CA TYR A 22 3.32 9.89 -2.27
C TYR A 22 2.70 9.62 -0.92
N LEU A 23 1.61 10.30 -0.57
CA LEU A 23 0.77 9.81 0.53
C LEU A 23 0.18 8.45 0.14
N VAL A 24 0.02 7.55 1.10
CA VAL A 24 -0.60 6.24 0.87
C VAL A 24 -1.99 6.39 0.24
N SER A 25 -2.80 7.34 0.73
CA SER A 25 -4.10 7.69 0.12
C SER A 25 -3.97 8.11 -1.35
N GLN A 26 -3.07 9.05 -1.64
CA GLN A 26 -2.85 9.53 -3.01
C GLN A 26 -2.36 8.40 -3.92
N PHE A 27 -1.48 7.54 -3.42
CA PHE A 27 -0.98 6.40 -4.17
C PHE A 27 -2.09 5.38 -4.47
N LYS A 28 -2.95 5.08 -3.50
CA LYS A 28 -4.14 4.23 -3.70
C LYS A 28 -5.06 4.81 -4.77
N GLU A 29 -5.33 6.11 -4.75
CA GLU A 29 -6.17 6.78 -5.75
C GLU A 29 -5.53 6.82 -7.14
N LEU A 30 -4.21 7.02 -7.23
CA LEU A 30 -3.48 6.94 -8.50
C LEU A 30 -3.60 5.54 -9.11
N ILE A 31 -3.39 4.49 -8.31
CA ILE A 31 -3.60 3.10 -8.75
C ILE A 31 -5.06 2.90 -9.16
N ARG A 32 -6.02 3.44 -8.41
CA ARG A 32 -7.45 3.30 -8.69
C ARG A 32 -7.84 3.91 -10.02
N SER A 33 -7.48 5.17 -10.23
CA SER A 33 -7.80 5.90 -11.46
C SER A 33 -7.15 5.23 -12.66
N ASP A 34 -5.88 4.87 -12.53
CA ASP A 34 -5.12 4.25 -13.60
C ASP A 34 -5.65 2.85 -13.95
N PHE A 35 -5.92 2.02 -12.94
CA PHE A 35 -6.52 0.70 -13.11
C PHE A 35 -7.94 0.79 -13.68
N ALA A 36 -8.77 1.73 -13.22
CA ALA A 36 -10.13 1.90 -13.74
C ALA A 36 -10.13 2.34 -15.20
N ASN A 37 -9.30 3.32 -15.56
CA ASN A 37 -9.14 3.78 -16.95
C ASN A 37 -8.69 2.62 -17.83
N LYS A 38 -7.71 1.84 -17.35
CA LYS A 38 -7.20 0.73 -18.14
C LYS A 38 -8.16 -0.42 -18.21
N PHE A 39 -8.74 -0.88 -17.11
CA PHE A 39 -9.75 -1.93 -17.12
C PHE A 39 -10.90 -1.59 -18.08
N HIS A 40 -11.34 -0.33 -18.11
CA HIS A 40 -12.34 0.15 -19.06
C HIS A 40 -11.87 0.01 -20.52
N ASN A 41 -10.60 0.32 -20.80
CA ASN A 41 -9.98 0.16 -22.12
C ASN A 41 -9.58 -1.30 -22.43
N HIS A 42 -9.37 -2.15 -21.41
CA HIS A 42 -8.78 -3.50 -21.50
C HIS A 42 -9.80 -4.60 -21.75
N ILE A 43 -11.10 -4.28 -21.71
CA ILE A 43 -12.11 -5.03 -22.46
C ILE A 43 -11.76 -5.03 -23.98
N ASN A 44 -10.76 -4.24 -24.44
CA ASN A 44 -10.27 -4.22 -25.82
C ASN A 44 -8.74 -4.38 -26.10
N SER A 45 -7.75 -4.36 -25.18
CA SER A 45 -6.33 -4.85 -25.44
C SER A 45 -5.26 -4.51 -24.37
N ASN A 46 -4.16 -5.30 -24.37
CA ASN A 46 -2.97 -5.39 -23.48
C ASN A 46 -2.02 -4.17 -23.40
N TYR A 47 -2.01 -3.33 -22.34
CA TYR A 47 -0.95 -2.29 -22.16
C TYR A 47 -0.66 -1.75 -20.73
N LEU A 48 0.37 -0.90 -20.63
CA LEU A 48 1.15 -0.41 -19.47
C LEU A 48 0.55 0.66 -18.51
N VAL A 49 1.07 0.71 -17.28
CA VAL A 49 1.02 1.81 -16.28
C VAL A 49 2.16 2.83 -16.36
N SER A 50 1.79 4.10 -16.24
CA SER A 50 2.72 5.23 -16.19
C SER A 50 2.33 6.11 -15.00
N ILE A 51 3.11 6.03 -13.94
CA ILE A 51 3.10 7.01 -12.85
C ILE A 51 4.11 8.11 -13.25
N PRO A 52 3.90 9.39 -12.91
CA PRO A 52 4.68 10.53 -13.43
C PRO A 52 6.22 10.42 -13.32
N GLU A 53 6.79 9.57 -12.45
CA GLU A 53 8.22 9.23 -12.46
C GLU A 53 8.53 7.72 -12.35
N ALA A 54 7.56 6.85 -12.62
CA ALA A 54 7.76 5.40 -12.63
C ALA A 54 6.87 4.69 -13.67
N LEU A 55 7.51 4.06 -14.65
CA LEU A 55 6.83 3.26 -15.68
C LEU A 55 6.70 1.80 -15.19
N PHE A 56 5.46 1.32 -15.04
CA PHE A 56 5.16 -0.06 -14.67
C PHE A 56 4.23 -0.66 -15.72
N LYS A 57 4.48 -1.76 -16.43
CA LYS A 57 3.38 -2.34 -17.26
C LYS A 57 2.20 -2.76 -16.35
N ILE A 58 0.92 -2.72 -16.77
CA ILE A 58 -0.13 -3.41 -15.97
C ILE A 58 0.21 -4.90 -15.92
N GLU A 59 0.66 -5.41 -17.06
CA GLU A 59 1.27 -6.72 -17.19
C GLU A 59 2.41 -6.89 -16.17
N ASP A 60 3.20 -5.86 -15.88
CA ASP A 60 4.25 -5.89 -14.85
C ASP A 60 3.68 -5.78 -13.44
N ILE A 61 2.56 -5.10 -13.19
CA ILE A 61 1.96 -5.03 -11.85
C ILE A 61 1.30 -6.38 -11.52
N ILE A 62 0.74 -7.06 -12.52
CA ILE A 62 0.14 -8.39 -12.39
C ILE A 62 1.23 -9.49 -12.40
N TRP A 63 2.34 -9.33 -13.16
CA TRP A 63 3.39 -10.35 -13.32
C TRP A 63 4.71 -10.09 -12.55
N LYS A 64 5.06 -8.85 -12.16
CA LYS A 64 6.15 -8.58 -11.19
C LYS A 64 5.72 -8.81 -9.74
N PHE A 65 4.54 -9.39 -9.53
CA PHE A 65 4.30 -10.25 -8.38
C PHE A 65 5.11 -11.55 -8.55
N ASP A 66 6.43 -11.45 -8.63
CA ASP A 66 7.33 -12.56 -8.30
C ASP A 66 7.27 -12.90 -6.79
N GLY A 67 6.27 -12.36 -6.08
CA GLY A 67 6.14 -12.38 -4.63
C GLY A 67 7.08 -11.39 -3.93
N GLN A 68 8.03 -10.76 -4.62
CA GLN A 68 9.10 -10.01 -3.96
C GLN A 68 8.70 -8.58 -3.63
N GLY A 69 7.83 -7.93 -4.41
CA GLY A 69 7.42 -6.54 -4.19
C GLY A 69 8.43 -5.51 -4.72
N ILE A 70 8.01 -4.24 -4.72
CA ILE A 70 8.72 -3.08 -5.29
C ILE A 70 9.50 -2.39 -4.18
N ASN A 71 10.80 -2.16 -4.39
CA ASN A 71 11.62 -1.43 -3.42
C ASN A 71 11.09 0.00 -3.23
N CYS A 72 10.85 0.38 -1.98
CA CYS A 72 10.46 1.73 -1.60
C CYS A 72 10.96 2.05 -0.19
N ARG A 73 10.80 3.30 0.22
CA ARG A 73 10.90 3.66 1.64
C ARG A 73 9.55 4.13 2.13
N ILE A 74 9.23 3.87 3.40
CA ILE A 74 8.04 4.38 4.05
C ILE A 74 8.41 5.29 5.20
N LEU A 75 7.69 6.38 5.35
CA LEU A 75 7.70 7.23 6.53
C LEU A 75 6.31 7.14 7.17
N ARG A 76 6.25 6.43 8.31
CA ARG A 76 5.02 6.35 9.11
C ARG A 76 4.89 7.63 9.94
N VAL A 77 3.66 8.11 10.12
CA VAL A 77 3.38 9.35 10.91
C VAL A 77 3.92 9.25 12.34
N SER A 78 3.97 8.05 12.91
CA SER A 78 4.48 7.77 14.26
C SER A 78 5.94 7.32 14.32
N SER A 79 6.68 7.35 13.20
CA SER A 79 8.06 6.86 13.14
C SER A 79 9.06 8.01 12.99
N THR A 80 10.25 7.82 13.57
CA THR A 80 11.35 8.79 13.59
C THR A 80 12.25 8.73 12.35
N GLY A 81 11.83 8.07 11.27
CA GLY A 81 12.63 8.02 10.05
C GLY A 81 12.06 7.19 8.91
N TRP A 82 12.77 7.24 7.78
CA TRP A 82 12.46 6.45 6.59
C TRP A 82 12.88 4.99 6.79
N LYS A 83 11.94 4.07 6.59
CA LYS A 83 12.20 2.63 6.63
C LYS A 83 12.27 2.06 5.21
N PRO A 84 13.42 1.52 4.77
CA PRO A 84 13.52 0.83 3.48
C PRO A 84 12.79 -0.51 3.54
N GLY A 85 12.19 -0.91 2.42
CA GLY A 85 11.53 -2.19 2.30
C GLY A 85 10.90 -2.39 0.94
N LYS A 86 10.00 -3.36 0.87
CA LYS A 86 9.29 -3.73 -0.35
C LYS A 86 7.80 -3.53 -0.20
N LEU A 87 7.21 -2.77 -1.12
CA LEU A 87 5.78 -2.58 -1.25
C LEU A 87 5.18 -3.59 -2.22
N ARG A 88 4.02 -4.11 -1.87
CA ARG A 88 3.22 -5.03 -2.67
C ARG A 88 1.82 -4.43 -2.84
N ILE A 89 1.30 -4.47 -4.06
CA ILE A 89 0.03 -3.83 -4.42
C ILE A 89 -1.00 -4.91 -4.73
N ARG A 90 -2.01 -5.09 -3.90
CA ARG A 90 -3.12 -6.01 -4.17
C ARG A 90 -4.28 -5.28 -4.81
N ILE A 91 -4.80 -5.82 -5.90
CA ILE A 91 -6.00 -5.30 -6.55
C ILE A 91 -7.00 -6.45 -6.67
N SER A 92 -8.18 -6.24 -6.12
CA SER A 92 -9.30 -7.19 -6.21
C SER A 92 -10.47 -6.52 -6.92
N THR A 93 -11.10 -7.23 -7.85
CA THR A 93 -12.23 -6.76 -8.63
C THR A 93 -13.48 -7.53 -8.25
N GLU A 94 -14.56 -6.82 -7.97
CA GLU A 94 -15.88 -7.40 -7.66
C GLU A 94 -16.91 -6.89 -8.67
N ILE A 95 -17.60 -7.84 -9.32
CA ILE A 95 -18.66 -7.53 -10.28
C ILE A 95 -19.98 -7.50 -9.52
N ILE A 96 -20.61 -6.33 -9.47
CA ILE A 96 -21.88 -6.14 -8.81
C ILE A 96 -22.97 -6.18 -9.90
N PRO A 97 -23.79 -7.23 -9.94
CA PRO A 97 -24.89 -7.31 -10.90
C PRO A 97 -25.92 -6.22 -10.58
N PRO A 98 -26.63 -5.72 -11.60
CA PRO A 98 -27.60 -4.67 -11.39
C PRO A 98 -28.78 -5.17 -10.56
N PRO A 99 -29.37 -4.31 -9.71
CA PRO A 99 -30.50 -4.71 -8.90
C PRO A 99 -31.72 -5.04 -9.78
N PRO A 100 -32.52 -6.06 -9.44
CA PRO A 100 -33.67 -6.48 -10.24
C PRO A 100 -34.74 -5.40 -10.35
N SER A 101 -34.78 -4.46 -9.39
CA SER A 101 -35.68 -3.31 -9.39
C SER A 101 -35.33 -2.23 -10.41
N ASN A 102 -34.09 -2.20 -10.94
CA ASN A 102 -33.67 -1.17 -11.88
C ASN A 102 -32.62 -1.69 -12.90
N PRO A 103 -33.03 -2.55 -13.86
CA PRO A 103 -32.11 -3.19 -14.83
C PRO A 103 -31.50 -2.21 -15.85
N ARG A 104 -31.86 -0.93 -15.80
CA ARG A 104 -31.23 0.14 -16.61
C ARG A 104 -29.87 0.55 -16.08
N VAL A 105 -29.58 0.28 -14.81
CA VAL A 105 -28.24 0.46 -14.24
C VAL A 105 -27.38 -0.65 -14.82
N GLY A 106 -26.30 -0.32 -15.52
CA GLY A 106 -25.37 -1.33 -16.05
C GLY A 106 -24.66 -2.06 -14.92
N THR A 107 -24.02 -3.19 -15.25
CA THR A 107 -23.16 -3.92 -14.32
C THR A 107 -22.09 -2.99 -13.75
N GLN A 108 -22.02 -2.88 -12.42
CA GLN A 108 -21.03 -2.05 -11.75
C GLN A 108 -19.81 -2.89 -11.38
N ILE A 109 -18.62 -2.34 -11.61
CA ILE A 109 -17.36 -3.00 -11.24
C ILE A 109 -16.75 -2.20 -10.09
N GLN A 110 -16.53 -2.88 -8.96
CA GLN A 110 -15.89 -2.31 -7.79
C GLN A 110 -14.44 -2.80 -7.69
N TYR A 111 -13.50 -1.86 -7.52
CA TYR A 111 -12.09 -2.15 -7.28
C TYR A 111 -11.77 -1.95 -5.80
N LYS A 112 -11.08 -2.94 -5.21
CA LYS A 112 -10.48 -2.87 -3.88
C LYS A 112 -8.97 -2.89 -4.04
N ILE A 113 -8.29 -1.86 -3.53
CA ILE A 113 -6.83 -1.71 -3.62
C ILE A 113 -6.27 -1.81 -2.21
N GLY A 114 -5.43 -2.82 -2.01
CA GLY A 114 -4.65 -3.02 -0.81
C GLY A 114 -3.18 -2.73 -1.09
N LEU A 115 -2.49 -2.12 -0.14
CA LEU A 115 -1.05 -1.98 -0.15
C LEU A 115 -0.49 -2.77 1.02
N GLU A 116 0.55 -3.55 0.80
CA GLU A 116 1.26 -4.29 1.86
C GLU A 116 2.74 -3.93 1.81
N PHE A 117 3.37 -3.75 2.96
CA PHE A 117 4.78 -3.39 3.09
C PHE A 117 5.53 -4.43 3.91
N CYS A 118 6.71 -4.82 3.44
CA CYS A 118 7.66 -5.64 4.17
C CYS A 118 8.93 -4.81 4.37
N PRO A 119 9.29 -4.41 5.61
CA PRO A 119 10.56 -3.72 5.84
C PRO A 119 11.74 -4.66 5.55
N ASP A 120 12.87 -4.10 5.09
CA ASP A 120 14.08 -4.88 4.83
C ASP A 120 14.75 -5.33 6.14
N GLU A 121 14.65 -4.49 7.16
CA GLU A 121 15.09 -4.76 8.52
C GLU A 121 13.87 -4.89 9.43
N PRO A 122 13.84 -5.85 10.38
CA PRO A 122 12.74 -5.94 11.33
C PRO A 122 12.63 -4.61 12.10
N ASP A 123 11.39 -4.20 12.41
CA ASP A 123 11.16 -3.08 13.31
C ASP A 123 11.96 -3.37 14.60
N GLU A 124 12.89 -2.48 14.95
CA GLU A 124 13.64 -2.61 16.20
C GLU A 124 12.62 -2.86 17.33
N PRO A 125 12.85 -3.89 18.17
CA PRO A 125 11.95 -4.14 19.28
C PRO A 125 11.82 -2.83 20.06
N ALA A 126 10.59 -2.41 20.33
CA ALA A 126 10.32 -1.28 21.21
C ALA A 126 11.27 -1.41 22.40
N GLU A 127 12.13 -0.41 22.61
CA GLU A 127 13.10 -0.43 23.69
C GLU A 127 12.36 -0.89 24.95
N PRO A 128 12.83 -1.94 25.65
CA PRO A 128 12.19 -2.35 26.89
C PRO A 128 12.12 -1.10 27.78
N GLU A 129 10.95 -0.83 28.38
CA GLU A 129 10.79 0.30 29.32
C GLU A 129 12.04 0.37 30.19
N SER A 130 12.73 1.50 30.13
CA SER A 130 14.03 1.65 30.75
C SER A 130 13.89 1.25 32.22
N PRO A 131 14.78 0.42 32.80
CA PRO A 131 14.70 0.02 34.20
C PRO A 131 14.73 1.22 35.17
N LEU A 132 15.06 2.41 34.67
CA LEU A 132 15.00 3.68 35.39
C LEU A 132 13.57 4.26 35.52
N ASP A 133 12.63 3.89 34.65
CA ASP A 133 11.24 4.35 34.75
C ASP A 133 10.50 3.70 35.93
N ASP A 134 10.83 2.45 36.28
CA ASP A 134 10.32 1.81 37.49
C ASP A 134 10.79 2.54 38.76
N ILE A 135 12.04 3.01 38.78
CA ILE A 135 12.58 3.80 39.90
C ILE A 135 11.88 5.15 40.00
N ARG A 136 11.62 5.81 38.86
CA ARG A 136 10.91 7.10 38.84
C ARG A 136 9.46 6.96 39.35
N LYS A 137 8.77 5.86 39.03
CA LYS A 137 7.43 5.54 39.56
C LYS A 137 7.47 5.32 41.09
N MET A 138 8.51 4.68 41.62
CA MET A 138 8.67 4.48 43.07
C MET A 138 8.92 5.79 43.84
N MET A 139 9.65 6.74 43.26
CA MET A 139 9.94 8.02 43.90
C MET A 139 8.74 9.00 43.96
N GLN A 140 7.72 8.78 43.13
CA GLN A 140 6.52 9.63 43.10
C GLN A 140 5.38 9.13 44.01
N ALA A 141 5.54 7.95 44.62
CA ALA A 141 4.55 7.33 45.49
C ALA A 141 4.77 7.61 46.99
N THR A 142 5.57 8.63 47.34
CA THR A 142 5.83 9.08 48.73
C THR A 142 5.33 10.50 48.94
#